data_AF-A0A9J6CNK2-F1
#
_entry.id   AF-A0A9J6CNK2-F1
#
_cell.length_a   1.000
_cell.length_b   1.000
_cell.length_c   1.000
_cell.angle_alpha   90.00
_cell.angle_beta   90.00
_cell.angle_gamma   90.00
#
_symmetry.space_group_name_H-M   'P 1'
#
loop_
_entity.id
_entity.type
_entity.pdbx_description
1 polymer ?
#
loop_
_entity_poly.entity_id
_entity_poly.type
_entity_poly.pdbx_seq_one_letter_code
_entity_poly.pdbx_strand_id
1 'polypeptide(L)'
;MEQENSQKKTQEEEFNSQRAKMKEIYLAKEKECVQLKQKIISLKKDLDEASSQIVIAEYNREKDLERFEQETLTLNQIIQETCDESTIAQTEIKRLQEENEKIKQEMALLRETLIQQQQESNKSLESILGLKTLARNVKKITGTHSNSQENLDESMRKVAATSASAAKYAQEDADTLRSLVVPLESEIIQLKEKLRAAYDEIELLKTAKGESIQVKSALVGLLGETQKENEGDVKEEPMEQEETAKSQESCNMCKNYELQLVQAQESIENEKMKIVKVEKIVDRLKQDLLKESALRLDLEKTWQEKREEHRDAVQKLCDKLNESERQMIQLQTEFGNFKDEISNELKKNFGERQDIFDHLETLQNDNEYLSGRYLEHSNEMKDKEINLPQSIEELHEFILDLNEKLIVSKVGQEFNEAKCVTFRDESNILREQLHQKEKEKQFLEQKLNHRIHSLEDKLKQNHQSHLKLISEKEELLKVENDNKKEISDLRMQNIELSENVDRLEKANIDIKSKLSMLQQELSTSEQVQKDFVKLSQSLQMQLEKIRSADSQVRWQDFDDVDNCPNCKQEFTVTRRKRNCRHCGTIFCEKCCDRSVKSGPSQKIAKVCDLCNTILQSHCAPYFSENAPQSPI
;
A
#
# COMPACT_ATOMS: atom_id res chain seq x y z
N MET A 1 32.17 59.74 -22.54
CA MET A 1 31.66 58.81 -23.56
C MET A 1 32.14 57.37 -23.36
N GLU A 2 33.40 57.00 -23.61
CA GLU A 2 33.80 55.58 -23.54
C GLU A 2 33.62 54.94 -22.15
N GLN A 3 34.01 55.63 -21.07
CA GLN A 3 33.78 55.14 -19.70
C GLN A 3 32.28 55.05 -19.34
N GLU A 4 31.45 55.99 -19.81
CA GLU A 4 30.00 55.97 -19.57
C GLU A 4 29.30 54.84 -20.33
N ASN A 5 29.69 54.58 -21.59
CA ASN A 5 29.21 53.41 -22.34
C ASN A 5 29.66 52.09 -21.68
N SER A 6 30.88 52.04 -21.16
CA SER A 6 31.38 50.87 -20.42
C SER A 6 30.57 50.62 -19.14
N GLN A 7 30.32 51.65 -18.32
CA GLN A 7 29.48 51.55 -17.12
C GLN A 7 28.02 51.18 -17.43
N LYS A 8 27.43 51.80 -18.45
CA LYS A 8 26.05 51.52 -18.84
C LYS A 8 25.88 50.08 -19.33
N LYS A 9 26.86 49.56 -20.08
CA LYS A 9 26.89 48.15 -20.49
C LYS A 9 27.02 47.20 -19.30
N THR A 10 27.83 47.52 -18.29
CA THR A 10 27.92 46.70 -17.07
C THR A 10 26.61 46.71 -16.29
N GLN A 11 25.90 47.85 -16.21
CA GLN A 11 24.60 47.95 -15.55
C GLN A 11 23.48 47.18 -16.30
N GLU A 12 23.54 47.11 -17.63
CA GLU A 12 22.67 46.26 -18.45
C GLU A 12 22.98 44.77 -18.26
N GLU A 13 24.26 44.38 -18.20
CA GLU A 13 24.69 43.00 -17.93
C GLU A 13 24.27 42.56 -16.50
N GLU A 14 24.45 43.41 -15.49
CA GLU A 14 23.92 43.18 -14.14
C GLU A 14 22.38 43.10 -14.10
N PHE A 15 21.66 43.88 -14.93
CA PHE A 15 20.21 43.72 -15.03
C PHE A 15 19.81 42.37 -15.58
N ASN A 16 20.41 41.98 -16.70
CA ASN A 16 20.07 40.73 -17.35
C ASN A 16 20.43 39.54 -16.45
N SER A 17 21.52 39.64 -15.69
CA SER A 17 21.88 38.66 -14.63
C SER A 17 20.83 38.59 -13.51
N GLN A 18 20.41 39.72 -12.92
CA GLN A 18 19.41 39.71 -11.84
C GLN A 18 18.03 39.30 -12.35
N ARG A 19 17.62 39.73 -13.55
CA ARG A 19 16.37 39.30 -14.19
C ARG A 19 16.37 37.79 -14.48
N ALA A 20 17.52 37.22 -14.84
CA ALA A 20 17.66 35.77 -14.98
C ALA A 20 17.49 35.06 -13.63
N LYS A 21 18.13 35.56 -12.55
CA LYS A 21 17.98 35.00 -11.19
C LYS A 21 16.55 35.07 -10.66
N MET A 22 15.88 36.23 -10.75
CA MET A 22 14.46 36.37 -10.40
C MET A 22 13.58 35.39 -11.19
N LYS A 23 13.86 35.19 -12.48
CA LYS A 23 13.14 34.22 -13.32
C LYS A 23 13.41 32.77 -12.88
N GLU A 24 14.63 32.42 -12.50
CA GLU A 24 14.96 31.09 -11.95
C GLU A 24 14.26 30.85 -10.61
N ILE A 25 14.25 31.84 -9.70
CA ILE A 25 13.58 31.77 -8.40
C ILE A 25 12.06 31.63 -8.60
N TYR A 26 11.45 32.43 -9.48
CA TYR A 26 10.03 32.31 -9.80
C TYR A 26 9.69 30.92 -10.35
N LEU A 27 10.47 30.40 -11.31
CA LEU A 27 10.28 29.06 -11.87
C LEU A 27 10.51 27.95 -10.82
N ALA A 28 11.40 28.16 -9.85
CA ALA A 28 11.61 27.23 -8.75
C ALA A 28 10.42 27.23 -7.78
N LYS A 29 9.87 28.41 -7.42
CA LYS A 29 8.68 28.53 -6.57
C LYS A 29 7.40 28.06 -7.26
N GLU A 30 7.28 28.24 -8.58
CA GLU A 30 6.19 27.69 -9.37
C GLU A 30 6.23 26.15 -9.37
N LYS A 31 7.41 25.55 -9.57
CA LYS A 31 7.63 24.10 -9.42
C LYS A 31 7.30 23.61 -8.00
N GLU A 32 7.75 24.30 -6.96
CA GLU A 32 7.45 23.96 -5.56
C GLU A 32 5.94 24.01 -5.28
N CYS A 33 5.23 25.04 -5.79
CA CYS A 33 3.78 25.15 -5.67
C CYS A 33 3.02 24.03 -6.41
N VAL A 34 3.50 23.61 -7.59
CA VAL A 34 2.97 22.44 -8.31
C VAL A 34 3.21 21.15 -7.54
N GLN A 35 4.41 20.94 -6.99
CA GLN A 35 4.74 19.78 -6.16
C GLN A 35 3.88 19.70 -4.88
N LEU A 36 3.67 20.83 -4.20
CA LEU A 36 2.80 20.90 -3.02
C LEU A 36 1.33 20.60 -3.38
N LYS A 37 0.82 21.09 -4.52
CA LYS A 37 -0.52 20.74 -5.02
C LYS A 37 -0.65 19.25 -5.33
N GLN A 38 0.34 18.66 -6.00
CA GLN A 38 0.39 17.21 -6.25
C GLN A 38 0.42 16.40 -4.96
N LYS A 39 1.18 16.84 -3.95
CA LYS A 39 1.25 16.20 -2.64
C LYS A 39 -0.05 16.31 -1.84
N ILE A 40 -0.78 17.42 -1.95
CA ILE A 40 -2.14 17.56 -1.38
C ILE A 40 -3.12 16.61 -2.07
N ILE A 41 -2.99 16.39 -3.39
CA ILE A 41 -3.82 15.45 -4.14
C ILE A 41 -3.52 14.00 -3.73
N SER A 42 -2.24 13.61 -3.59
CA SER A 42 -1.90 12.26 -3.12
C SER A 42 -2.41 12.02 -1.70
N LEU A 43 -2.13 12.93 -0.76
CA LEU A 43 -2.57 12.79 0.63
C LEU A 43 -4.10 12.71 0.78
N LYS A 44 -4.88 13.30 -0.14
CA LYS A 44 -6.33 13.10 -0.20
C LYS A 44 -6.70 11.71 -0.70
N LYS A 45 -6.09 11.23 -1.77
CA LYS A 45 -6.28 9.86 -2.27
C LYS A 45 -5.93 8.83 -1.19
N ASP A 46 -4.81 9.02 -0.49
CA ASP A 46 -4.35 8.16 0.60
C ASP A 46 -5.36 8.14 1.77
N LEU A 47 -5.98 9.29 2.09
CA LEU A 47 -7.03 9.42 3.10
C LEU A 47 -8.34 8.74 2.69
N ASP A 48 -8.78 8.91 1.43
CA ASP A 48 -9.98 8.29 0.88
C ASP A 48 -9.82 6.75 0.81
N GLU A 49 -8.62 6.28 0.46
CA GLU A 49 -8.26 4.86 0.43
C GLU A 49 -8.19 4.24 1.83
N ALA A 50 -7.56 4.92 2.80
CA ALA A 50 -7.56 4.50 4.20
C ALA A 50 -8.99 4.45 4.79
N SER A 51 -9.83 5.45 4.47
CA SER A 51 -11.24 5.48 4.89
C SER A 51 -12.03 4.31 4.31
N SER A 52 -11.79 3.97 3.03
CA SER A 52 -12.40 2.82 2.36
C SER A 52 -11.98 1.49 2.99
N GLN A 53 -10.69 1.35 3.37
CA GLN A 53 -10.18 0.16 4.05
C GLN A 53 -10.80 -0.03 5.44
N ILE A 54 -11.04 1.07 6.19
CA ILE A 54 -11.73 1.02 7.48
C ILE A 54 -13.15 0.47 7.33
N VAL A 55 -13.93 0.99 6.37
CA VAL A 55 -15.31 0.51 6.12
C VAL A 55 -15.35 -0.97 5.75
N ILE A 56 -14.39 -1.45 4.93
CA ILE A 56 -14.29 -2.88 4.58
C ILE A 56 -13.92 -3.73 5.82
N ALA A 57 -13.01 -3.24 6.67
CA ALA A 57 -12.64 -3.93 7.90
C ALA A 57 -13.79 -3.98 8.92
N GLU A 58 -14.59 -2.92 9.03
CA GLU A 58 -15.79 -2.88 9.87
C GLU A 58 -16.86 -3.86 9.38
N TYR A 59 -17.12 -3.90 8.07
CA TYR A 59 -18.06 -4.85 7.45
C TYR A 59 -17.63 -6.31 7.66
N ASN A 60 -16.36 -6.62 7.46
CA ASN A 60 -15.84 -7.98 7.69
C ASN A 60 -15.95 -8.38 9.16
N ARG A 61 -15.60 -7.48 10.09
CA ARG A 61 -15.74 -7.71 11.54
C ARG A 61 -17.19 -7.96 11.96
N GLU A 62 -18.15 -7.27 11.33
CA GLU A 62 -19.58 -7.49 11.57
C GLU A 62 -20.04 -8.85 11.02
N LYS A 63 -19.57 -9.25 9.83
CA LYS A 63 -19.83 -10.59 9.25
C LYS A 63 -19.22 -11.73 10.07
N ASP A 64 -18.02 -11.55 10.60
CA ASP A 64 -17.38 -12.53 11.48
C ASP A 64 -18.16 -12.67 12.80
N LEU A 65 -18.68 -11.56 13.37
CA LEU A 65 -19.54 -11.60 14.55
C LEU A 65 -20.86 -12.34 14.29
N GLU A 66 -21.57 -12.04 13.20
CA GLU A 66 -22.79 -12.78 12.81
C GLU A 66 -22.52 -14.29 12.70
N ARG A 67 -21.36 -14.67 12.16
CA ARG A 67 -20.94 -16.06 12.02
C ARG A 67 -20.66 -16.70 13.39
N PHE A 68 -19.91 -16.04 14.27
CA PHE A 68 -19.63 -16.57 15.61
C PHE A 68 -20.90 -16.68 16.47
N GLU A 69 -21.88 -15.78 16.31
CA GLU A 69 -23.19 -15.90 16.94
C GLU A 69 -23.95 -17.13 16.45
N GLN A 70 -23.95 -17.40 15.13
CA GLN A 70 -24.56 -18.61 14.56
C GLN A 70 -23.87 -19.89 15.05
N GLU A 71 -22.53 -19.96 15.01
CA GLU A 71 -21.76 -21.10 15.51
C GLU A 71 -22.02 -21.33 17.02
N THR A 72 -22.11 -20.26 17.82
CA THR A 72 -22.45 -20.34 19.25
C THR A 72 -23.87 -20.85 19.48
N LEU A 73 -24.85 -20.43 18.67
CA LEU A 73 -26.23 -20.94 18.75
C LEU A 73 -26.29 -22.45 18.40
N THR A 74 -25.60 -22.89 17.35
CA THR A 74 -25.54 -24.31 16.99
C THR A 74 -24.85 -25.16 18.07
N LEU A 75 -23.75 -24.69 18.64
CA LEU A 75 -23.06 -25.38 19.74
C LEU A 75 -23.94 -25.48 20.99
N ASN A 76 -24.64 -24.41 21.36
CA ASN A 76 -25.59 -24.43 22.48
C ASN A 76 -26.75 -25.41 22.23
N GLN A 77 -27.27 -25.50 21.00
CA GLN A 77 -28.30 -26.48 20.64
C GLN A 77 -27.77 -27.92 20.80
N ILE A 78 -26.59 -28.23 20.29
CA ILE A 78 -25.98 -29.58 20.42
C ILE A 78 -25.74 -29.94 21.89
N ILE A 79 -25.28 -28.98 22.71
CA ILE A 79 -25.11 -29.19 24.16
C ILE A 79 -26.45 -29.50 24.82
N GLN A 80 -27.52 -28.77 24.45
CA GLN A 80 -28.85 -28.99 25.01
C GLN A 80 -29.43 -30.36 24.60
N GLU A 81 -29.34 -30.72 23.32
CA GLU A 81 -29.73 -32.04 22.81
C GLU A 81 -28.96 -33.17 23.53
N THR A 82 -27.65 -33.01 23.75
CA THR A 82 -26.81 -33.96 24.50
C THR A 82 -27.25 -34.07 25.97
N CYS A 83 -27.62 -32.97 26.62
CA CYS A 83 -28.14 -32.96 27.99
C CYS A 83 -29.51 -33.63 28.10
N ASP A 84 -30.39 -33.42 27.12
CA ASP A 84 -31.71 -34.05 27.07
C ASP A 84 -31.58 -35.56 26.82
N GLU A 85 -30.72 -36.01 25.89
CA GLU A 85 -30.38 -37.43 25.69
C GLU A 85 -29.80 -38.07 26.96
N SER A 86 -28.87 -37.39 27.64
CA SER A 86 -28.31 -37.87 28.91
C SER A 86 -29.38 -38.03 29.99
N THR A 87 -30.35 -37.10 30.03
CA THR A 87 -31.47 -37.15 30.96
C THR A 87 -32.40 -38.32 30.66
N ILE A 88 -32.69 -38.59 29.38
CA ILE A 88 -33.48 -39.76 28.93
C ILE A 88 -32.75 -41.08 29.24
N ALA A 89 -31.43 -41.15 29.04
CA ALA A 89 -30.65 -42.33 29.42
C ALA A 89 -30.68 -42.57 30.94
N GLN A 90 -30.61 -41.52 31.76
CA GLN A 90 -30.70 -41.63 33.21
C GLN A 90 -32.08 -42.08 33.71
N THR A 91 -33.18 -41.66 33.08
CA THR A 91 -34.53 -42.11 33.45
C THR A 91 -34.75 -43.58 33.07
N GLU A 92 -34.25 -44.02 31.91
CA GLU A 92 -34.33 -45.42 31.49
C GLU A 92 -33.47 -46.34 32.39
N ILE A 93 -32.28 -45.91 32.80
CA ILE A 93 -31.46 -46.64 33.79
C ILE A 93 -32.22 -46.83 35.11
N LYS A 94 -32.91 -45.80 35.61
CA LYS A 94 -33.74 -45.92 36.83
C LYS A 94 -34.90 -46.89 36.64
N ARG A 95 -35.60 -46.83 35.49
CA ARG A 95 -36.69 -47.76 35.16
C ARG A 95 -36.21 -49.22 35.17
N LEU A 96 -35.07 -49.49 34.56
CA LEU A 96 -34.45 -50.82 34.52
C LEU A 96 -33.94 -51.28 35.90
N GLN A 97 -33.50 -50.37 36.77
CA GLN A 97 -33.16 -50.67 38.16
C GLN A 97 -34.41 -51.08 38.98
N GLU A 98 -35.52 -50.35 38.84
CA GLU A 98 -36.78 -50.69 39.49
C GLU A 98 -37.36 -52.03 39.02
N GLU A 99 -37.26 -52.35 37.73
CA GLU A 99 -37.66 -53.65 37.19
C GLU A 99 -36.76 -54.78 37.73
N ASN A 100 -35.45 -54.57 37.81
CA ASN A 100 -34.53 -55.55 38.42
C ASN A 100 -34.85 -55.81 39.90
N GLU A 101 -35.15 -54.77 40.68
CA GLU A 101 -35.53 -54.96 42.09
C GLU A 101 -36.87 -55.69 42.25
N LYS A 102 -37.87 -55.44 41.39
CA LYS A 102 -39.11 -56.22 41.35
C LYS A 102 -38.83 -57.70 41.05
N ILE A 103 -38.04 -57.98 40.02
CA ILE A 103 -37.67 -59.36 39.65
C ILE A 103 -36.89 -60.05 40.78
N LYS A 104 -36.00 -59.35 41.49
CA LYS A 104 -35.32 -59.88 42.68
C LYS A 104 -36.30 -60.20 43.82
N GLN A 105 -37.29 -59.34 44.07
CA GLN A 105 -38.31 -59.56 45.08
C GLN A 105 -39.21 -60.75 44.73
N GLU A 106 -39.63 -60.88 43.46
CA GLU A 106 -40.36 -62.06 42.96
C GLU A 106 -39.53 -63.34 43.08
N MET A 107 -38.24 -63.30 42.72
CA MET A 107 -37.31 -64.41 42.92
C MET A 107 -37.14 -64.79 44.39
N ALA A 108 -37.14 -63.82 45.31
CA ALA A 108 -37.08 -64.08 46.75
C ALA A 108 -38.37 -64.74 47.26
N LEU A 109 -39.54 -64.20 46.89
CA LEU A 109 -40.86 -64.77 47.20
C LEU A 109 -41.04 -66.20 46.65
N LEU A 110 -40.59 -66.45 45.42
CA LEU A 110 -40.63 -67.79 44.82
C LEU A 110 -39.69 -68.76 45.53
N ARG A 111 -38.49 -68.32 45.94
CA ARG A 111 -37.56 -69.13 46.76
C ARG A 111 -38.16 -69.44 48.13
N GLU A 112 -38.77 -68.46 48.79
CA GLU A 112 -39.42 -68.65 50.10
C GLU A 112 -40.62 -69.60 50.01
N THR A 113 -41.46 -69.44 48.99
CA THR A 113 -42.59 -70.34 48.71
C THR A 113 -42.11 -71.78 48.43
N LEU A 114 -41.01 -71.94 47.69
CA LEU A 114 -40.40 -73.25 47.43
C LEU A 114 -39.85 -73.90 48.72
N ILE A 115 -39.24 -73.11 49.60
CA ILE A 115 -38.76 -73.57 50.92
C ILE A 115 -39.94 -73.96 51.81
N GLN A 116 -41.04 -73.20 51.82
CA GLN A 116 -42.26 -73.52 52.56
C GLN A 116 -42.90 -74.83 52.03
N GLN A 117 -43.02 -75.01 50.71
CA GLN A 117 -43.48 -76.28 50.13
C GLN A 117 -42.55 -77.46 50.46
N GLN A 118 -41.23 -77.27 50.48
CA GLN A 118 -40.29 -78.29 50.95
C GLN A 118 -40.49 -78.60 52.45
N GLN A 119 -40.77 -77.62 53.30
CA GLN A 119 -41.06 -77.86 54.72
C GLN A 119 -42.42 -78.54 54.95
N GLU A 120 -43.45 -78.21 54.18
CA GLU A 120 -44.77 -78.87 54.28
C GLU A 120 -44.73 -80.32 53.76
N SER A 121 -44.04 -80.57 52.63
CA SER A 121 -43.83 -81.94 52.14
C SER A 121 -42.96 -82.77 53.09
N ASN A 122 -41.93 -82.18 53.71
CA ASN A 122 -41.15 -82.84 54.76
C ASN A 122 -41.99 -83.14 56.02
N LYS A 123 -42.84 -82.22 56.49
CA LYS A 123 -43.79 -82.48 57.60
C LYS A 123 -44.81 -83.57 57.26
N SER A 124 -45.25 -83.64 56.00
CA SER A 124 -46.13 -84.70 55.51
C SER A 124 -45.44 -86.08 55.52
N LEU A 125 -44.14 -86.16 55.17
CA LEU A 125 -43.35 -87.39 55.28
C LEU A 125 -43.01 -87.76 56.75
N GLU A 126 -42.65 -86.78 57.60
CA GLU A 126 -42.33 -87.02 59.02
C GLU A 126 -43.53 -87.57 59.81
N SER A 127 -44.76 -87.23 59.42
CA SER A 127 -45.97 -87.79 60.03
C SER A 127 -46.28 -89.23 59.61
N ILE A 128 -45.60 -89.80 58.61
CA ILE A 128 -45.91 -91.11 58.02
C ILE A 128 -44.80 -92.15 58.28
N LEU A 129 -43.55 -91.74 58.48
CA LEU A 129 -42.41 -92.66 58.71
C LEU A 129 -41.55 -92.29 59.92
N GLY A 130 -41.97 -92.76 61.10
CA GLY A 130 -41.17 -92.70 62.32
C GLY A 130 -39.98 -93.66 62.30
N LEU A 131 -38.86 -93.27 61.69
CA LEU A 131 -37.59 -94.02 61.70
C LEU A 131 -36.39 -93.10 61.92
N LYS A 132 -35.85 -93.09 63.15
CA LYS A 132 -34.44 -92.74 63.37
C LYS A 132 -33.57 -93.84 62.74
N THR A 133 -32.42 -93.45 62.18
CA THR A 133 -31.36 -94.32 61.64
C THR A 133 -31.48 -94.75 60.16
N LEU A 134 -31.30 -93.82 59.22
CA LEU A 134 -30.40 -94.00 58.05
C LEU A 134 -30.22 -92.67 57.26
N ALA A 135 -29.17 -91.91 57.56
CA ALA A 135 -28.87 -90.66 56.84
C ALA A 135 -27.36 -90.44 56.63
N ARG A 136 -26.68 -91.41 55.99
CA ARG A 136 -25.24 -91.29 55.69
C ARG A 136 -24.78 -91.70 54.28
N ASN A 137 -25.66 -92.18 53.38
CA ASN A 137 -25.25 -92.65 52.05
C ASN A 137 -26.15 -92.22 50.85
N VAL A 138 -27.03 -91.22 51.01
CA VAL A 138 -27.79 -90.63 49.88
C VAL A 138 -27.75 -89.10 49.93
N LYS A 139 -26.54 -88.54 50.04
CA LYS A 139 -26.28 -87.10 49.82
C LYS A 139 -25.29 -86.86 48.67
N LYS A 140 -25.49 -87.64 47.61
CA LYS A 140 -25.22 -87.27 46.21
C LYS A 140 -26.58 -87.30 45.50
N ILE A 141 -26.75 -86.41 44.52
CA ILE A 141 -28.03 -86.08 43.85
C ILE A 141 -28.87 -85.11 44.70
N THR A 142 -29.26 -83.99 44.06
CA THR A 142 -29.87 -82.75 44.60
C THR A 142 -29.01 -81.94 45.59
N GLY A 143 -28.46 -80.82 45.11
CA GLY A 143 -27.84 -79.79 45.97
C GLY A 143 -26.45 -79.29 45.55
N THR A 144 -26.34 -78.64 44.38
CA THR A 144 -25.43 -77.50 44.15
C THR A 144 -25.84 -76.78 42.87
N HIS A 145 -25.77 -75.46 42.87
CA HIS A 145 -26.36 -74.61 41.82
C HIS A 145 -25.52 -74.55 40.55
N SER A 146 -26.18 -74.71 39.40
CA SER A 146 -25.78 -73.98 38.19
C SER A 146 -26.25 -72.52 38.32
N ASN A 147 -25.32 -71.57 38.37
CA ASN A 147 -25.27 -70.40 37.47
C ASN A 147 -24.24 -69.38 37.96
N SER A 148 -23.05 -69.41 37.37
CA SER A 148 -22.04 -68.35 37.49
C SER A 148 -21.21 -68.15 36.21
N GLN A 149 -21.55 -68.83 35.10
CA GLN A 149 -20.70 -68.89 33.90
C GLN A 149 -21.30 -68.22 32.63
N GLU A 150 -22.61 -67.95 32.57
CA GLU A 150 -23.23 -67.41 31.34
C GLU A 150 -23.24 -65.87 31.27
N ASN A 151 -23.04 -65.16 32.38
CA ASN A 151 -23.15 -63.69 32.41
C ASN A 151 -21.88 -62.96 31.90
N LEU A 152 -20.71 -63.61 31.91
CA LEU A 152 -19.51 -63.05 31.27
C LEU A 152 -19.54 -63.21 29.75
N ASP A 153 -20.03 -64.34 29.23
CA ASP A 153 -20.07 -64.57 27.77
C ASP A 153 -21.14 -63.68 27.10
N GLU A 154 -22.28 -63.46 27.75
CA GLU A 154 -23.30 -62.49 27.31
C GLU A 154 -22.76 -61.05 27.34
N SER A 155 -22.03 -60.66 28.40
CA SER A 155 -21.43 -59.32 28.51
C SER A 155 -20.32 -59.11 27.47
N MET A 156 -19.45 -60.10 27.27
CA MET A 156 -18.43 -60.06 26.22
C MET A 156 -19.04 -60.04 24.82
N ARG A 157 -20.15 -60.77 24.57
CA ARG A 157 -20.89 -60.67 23.30
C ARG A 157 -21.53 -59.31 23.10
N LYS A 158 -22.00 -58.66 24.17
CA LYS A 158 -22.58 -57.31 24.10
C LYS A 158 -21.53 -56.24 23.83
N VAL A 159 -20.33 -56.36 24.42
CA VAL A 159 -19.15 -55.52 24.10
C VAL A 159 -18.59 -55.84 22.70
N ALA A 160 -18.58 -57.10 22.28
CA ALA A 160 -18.21 -57.47 20.92
C ALA A 160 -19.22 -56.93 19.90
N ALA A 161 -20.52 -56.98 20.19
CA ALA A 161 -21.58 -56.45 19.33
C ALA A 161 -21.56 -54.92 19.23
N THR A 162 -21.22 -54.19 20.31
CA THR A 162 -21.01 -52.73 20.23
C THR A 162 -19.70 -52.36 19.56
N SER A 163 -18.64 -53.16 19.69
CA SER A 163 -17.42 -52.97 18.89
C SER A 163 -17.65 -53.27 17.41
N ALA A 164 -18.50 -54.25 17.08
CA ALA A 164 -18.89 -54.59 15.72
C ALA A 164 -19.84 -53.54 15.12
N SER A 165 -20.78 -52.97 15.88
CA SER A 165 -21.60 -51.86 15.39
C SER A 165 -20.78 -50.58 15.22
N ALA A 166 -19.88 -50.25 16.16
CA ALA A 166 -18.96 -49.12 16.02
C ALA A 166 -18.01 -49.29 14.82
N ALA A 167 -17.47 -50.49 14.58
CA ALA A 167 -16.69 -50.78 13.38
C ALA A 167 -17.54 -50.66 12.10
N LYS A 168 -18.81 -51.05 12.15
CA LYS A 168 -19.73 -50.95 11.01
C LYS A 168 -20.10 -49.49 10.71
N TYR A 169 -20.42 -48.68 11.72
CA TYR A 169 -20.65 -47.24 11.56
C TYR A 169 -19.39 -46.52 11.09
N ALA A 170 -18.21 -46.82 11.64
CA ALA A 170 -16.95 -46.25 11.16
C ALA A 170 -16.62 -46.65 9.72
N GLN A 171 -17.05 -47.84 9.28
CA GLN A 171 -16.87 -48.30 7.90
C GLN A 171 -17.92 -47.70 6.95
N GLU A 172 -19.17 -47.56 7.39
CA GLU A 172 -20.25 -46.87 6.65
C GLU A 172 -19.96 -45.36 6.52
N ASP A 173 -19.40 -44.70 7.54
CA ASP A 173 -18.88 -43.33 7.47
C ASP A 173 -17.66 -43.23 6.54
N ALA A 174 -16.69 -44.17 6.64
CA ALA A 174 -15.52 -44.16 5.77
C ALA A 174 -15.88 -44.42 4.29
N ASP A 175 -16.90 -45.23 4.01
CA ASP A 175 -17.41 -45.46 2.66
C ASP A 175 -18.30 -44.31 2.17
N THR A 176 -19.02 -43.63 3.06
CA THR A 176 -19.76 -42.38 2.73
C THR A 176 -18.78 -41.24 2.43
N LEU A 177 -17.72 -41.08 3.22
CA LEU A 177 -16.62 -40.15 2.95
C LEU A 177 -15.89 -40.51 1.65
N ARG A 178 -15.61 -41.79 1.37
CA ARG A 178 -15.07 -42.21 0.04
C ARG A 178 -16.03 -41.86 -1.10
N SER A 179 -17.33 -42.06 -0.91
CA SER A 179 -18.38 -41.73 -1.90
C SER A 179 -18.44 -40.23 -2.23
N LEU A 180 -18.08 -39.35 -1.28
CA LEU A 180 -18.02 -37.90 -1.50
C LEU A 180 -16.63 -37.42 -1.96
N VAL A 181 -15.55 -37.96 -1.39
CA VAL A 181 -14.16 -37.54 -1.69
C VAL A 181 -13.71 -38.00 -3.07
N VAL A 182 -14.02 -39.22 -3.51
CA VAL A 182 -13.56 -39.72 -4.81
C VAL A 182 -14.13 -38.92 -6.00
N PRO A 183 -15.43 -38.53 -6.01
CA PRO A 183 -15.94 -37.58 -7.01
C PRO A 183 -15.30 -36.19 -6.92
N LEU A 184 -15.08 -35.66 -5.71
CA LEU A 184 -14.42 -34.35 -5.53
C LEU A 184 -12.95 -34.37 -5.98
N GLU A 185 -12.22 -35.45 -5.73
CA GLU A 185 -10.86 -35.64 -6.26
C GLU A 185 -10.85 -35.73 -7.79
N SER A 186 -11.82 -36.45 -8.38
CA SER A 186 -12.05 -36.49 -9.83
C SER A 186 -12.35 -35.10 -10.40
N GLU A 187 -13.22 -34.31 -9.77
CA GLU A 187 -13.53 -32.94 -10.18
C GLU A 187 -12.32 -32.00 -10.02
N ILE A 188 -11.55 -32.12 -8.94
CA ILE A 188 -10.30 -31.37 -8.74
C ILE A 188 -9.25 -31.74 -9.79
N ILE A 189 -9.16 -33.01 -10.20
CA ILE A 189 -8.27 -33.44 -11.29
C ILE A 189 -8.74 -32.84 -12.62
N GLN A 190 -10.04 -32.92 -12.94
CA GLN A 190 -10.60 -32.31 -14.15
C GLN A 190 -10.47 -30.78 -14.17
N LEU A 191 -10.60 -30.11 -13.03
CA LEU A 191 -10.39 -28.67 -12.90
C LEU A 191 -8.91 -28.31 -13.07
N LYS A 192 -7.98 -29.12 -12.55
CA LYS A 192 -6.53 -28.96 -12.79
C LYS A 192 -6.15 -29.21 -14.26
N GLU A 193 -6.78 -30.17 -14.93
CA GLU A 193 -6.59 -30.37 -16.38
C GLU A 193 -7.19 -29.23 -17.20
N LYS A 194 -8.39 -28.75 -16.87
CA LYS A 194 -8.98 -27.56 -17.52
C LYS A 194 -8.16 -26.30 -17.27
N LEU A 195 -7.58 -26.15 -16.08
CA LEU A 195 -6.68 -25.04 -15.76
C LEU A 195 -5.38 -25.14 -16.57
N ARG A 196 -4.79 -26.32 -16.71
CA ARG A 196 -3.65 -26.55 -17.61
C ARG A 196 -4.01 -26.26 -19.06
N ALA A 197 -5.11 -26.80 -19.58
CA ALA A 197 -5.58 -26.51 -20.93
C ALA A 197 -5.82 -25.00 -21.18
N ALA A 198 -6.35 -24.28 -20.19
CA ALA A 198 -6.49 -22.83 -20.26
C ALA A 198 -5.14 -22.09 -20.20
N TYR A 199 -4.16 -22.58 -19.43
CA TYR A 199 -2.79 -22.07 -19.46
C TYR A 199 -2.10 -22.34 -20.80
N ASP A 200 -2.28 -23.54 -21.35
CA ASP A 200 -1.77 -23.94 -22.67
C ASP A 200 -2.43 -23.13 -23.79
N GLU A 201 -3.74 -22.84 -23.71
CA GLU A 201 -4.42 -21.89 -24.61
C GLU A 201 -3.89 -20.46 -24.45
N ILE A 202 -3.64 -19.98 -23.22
CA ILE A 202 -3.04 -18.67 -22.98
C ILE A 202 -1.60 -18.61 -23.52
N GLU A 203 -0.85 -19.71 -23.46
CA GLU A 203 0.52 -19.82 -23.99
C GLU A 203 0.53 -19.96 -25.51
N LEU A 204 -0.42 -20.68 -26.11
CA LEU A 204 -0.69 -20.68 -27.54
C LEU A 204 -1.16 -19.30 -28.05
N LEU A 205 -1.96 -18.55 -27.27
CA LEU A 205 -2.35 -17.18 -27.60
C LEU A 205 -1.21 -16.17 -27.41
N LYS A 206 -0.24 -16.45 -26.53
CA LYS A 206 1.00 -15.66 -26.40
C LYS A 206 1.98 -15.95 -27.54
N THR A 207 2.15 -17.21 -27.94
CA THR A 207 3.03 -17.60 -29.06
C THR A 207 2.42 -17.25 -30.42
N ALA A 208 1.10 -17.34 -30.59
CA ALA A 208 0.39 -16.83 -31.77
C ALA A 208 0.37 -15.29 -31.87
N LYS A 209 0.55 -14.58 -30.74
CA LYS A 209 0.88 -13.14 -30.73
C LYS A 209 2.39 -12.86 -30.87
N GLY A 210 3.22 -13.91 -30.90
CA GLY A 210 4.67 -13.83 -30.97
C GLY A 210 5.22 -13.57 -32.36
N GLU A 211 4.61 -14.11 -33.43
CA GLU A 211 5.12 -13.93 -34.80
C GLU A 211 4.03 -13.55 -35.83
N SER A 212 4.24 -12.36 -36.41
CA SER A 212 3.77 -11.90 -37.73
C SER A 212 2.28 -11.59 -37.95
N ILE A 213 1.89 -10.35 -37.61
CA ILE A 213 1.15 -9.51 -38.55
C ILE A 213 2.07 -8.37 -39.02
N GLN A 214 2.33 -8.34 -40.33
CA GLN A 214 3.10 -7.30 -40.99
C GLN A 214 2.34 -5.97 -40.98
N VAL A 215 2.97 -4.90 -40.46
CA VAL A 215 2.62 -3.52 -40.82
C VAL A 215 3.91 -2.79 -41.19
N LYS A 216 3.95 -2.23 -42.40
CA LYS A 216 5.12 -1.56 -42.99
C LYS A 216 5.24 -0.11 -42.47
N SER A 217 6.35 0.24 -41.82
CA SER A 217 6.98 1.58 -41.77
C SER A 217 8.23 1.48 -40.88
N ALA A 218 9.47 1.37 -41.38
CA ALA A 218 10.35 2.42 -41.95
C ALA A 218 11.05 3.30 -40.86
N LEU A 219 12.32 3.69 -41.13
CA LEU A 219 13.35 4.28 -40.22
C LEU A 219 13.95 3.26 -39.19
N VAL A 220 15.25 2.98 -39.06
CA VAL A 220 16.55 3.37 -39.70
C VAL A 220 17.52 2.16 -39.54
N GLY A 221 18.53 1.83 -40.37
CA GLY A 221 18.99 2.38 -41.67
C GLY A 221 20.50 2.72 -41.69
N LEU A 222 21.38 1.89 -42.29
CA LEU A 222 22.82 2.20 -42.48
C LEU A 222 23.37 1.69 -43.83
N LEU A 223 24.33 2.45 -44.39
CA LEU A 223 25.30 2.16 -45.48
C LEU A 223 24.82 2.10 -46.95
N GLY A 224 25.31 3.08 -47.73
CA GLY A 224 25.55 3.01 -49.19
C GLY A 224 24.32 3.11 -50.12
N GLU A 225 24.37 3.77 -51.27
CA GLU A 225 25.40 4.66 -51.85
C GLU A 225 24.80 5.43 -53.05
N THR A 226 25.47 6.49 -53.51
CA THR A 226 25.28 7.21 -54.81
C THR A 226 23.99 8.03 -55.08
N GLN A 227 24.21 9.33 -55.37
CA GLN A 227 23.60 10.14 -56.47
C GLN A 227 22.05 10.33 -56.48
N LYS A 228 21.41 11.49 -56.70
CA LYS A 228 21.70 12.80 -57.33
C LYS A 228 20.44 13.70 -57.09
N GLU A 229 20.33 15.01 -57.35
CA GLU A 229 21.21 16.09 -57.86
C GLU A 229 20.70 17.48 -57.39
N ASN A 230 21.58 18.49 -57.31
CA ASN A 230 21.34 19.95 -57.35
C ASN A 230 20.31 20.65 -56.41
N GLU A 231 20.82 21.20 -55.31
CA GLU A 231 20.45 22.57 -54.89
C GLU A 231 21.22 23.61 -55.74
N GLY A 232 20.69 24.84 -55.85
CA GLY A 232 21.32 25.95 -56.56
C GLY A 232 21.11 27.29 -55.85
N ASP A 233 22.14 27.74 -55.15
CA ASP A 233 22.29 29.08 -54.56
C ASP A 233 22.13 30.20 -55.62
N VAL A 234 21.31 31.23 -55.35
CA VAL A 234 21.60 32.62 -55.79
C VAL A 234 21.14 33.65 -54.75
N LYS A 235 22.09 34.54 -54.44
CA LYS A 235 22.11 35.65 -53.49
C LYS A 235 21.07 36.76 -53.69
N GLU A 236 20.85 37.54 -52.63
CA GLU A 236 20.23 38.87 -52.65
C GLU A 236 21.24 40.01 -52.99
N GLU A 237 20.72 41.26 -53.03
CA GLU A 237 21.37 42.57 -53.25
C GLU A 237 21.56 43.05 -54.73
N PRO A 238 21.66 44.38 -55.02
CA PRO A 238 20.49 45.28 -54.97
C PRO A 238 20.41 46.29 -56.16
N MET A 239 19.34 47.08 -56.20
CA MET A 239 19.25 48.48 -56.71
C MET A 239 19.71 48.82 -58.15
N GLU A 240 18.79 49.33 -58.98
CA GLU A 240 18.87 50.71 -59.54
C GLU A 240 17.61 51.11 -60.33
N GLN A 241 17.37 52.42 -60.43
CA GLN A 241 16.29 53.03 -61.20
C GLN A 241 16.84 53.48 -62.56
N GLU A 242 16.08 53.30 -63.64
CA GLU A 242 16.14 54.26 -64.76
C GLU A 242 14.82 54.32 -65.54
N GLU A 243 14.33 55.54 -65.75
CA GLU A 243 13.15 55.80 -66.56
C GLU A 243 13.51 55.80 -68.05
N THR A 244 12.75 55.09 -68.91
CA THR A 244 12.49 55.57 -70.27
C THR A 244 11.11 55.14 -70.77
N ALA A 245 10.39 56.06 -71.39
CA ALA A 245 9.01 55.86 -71.85
C ALA A 245 8.91 55.19 -73.22
N LYS A 246 7.85 54.39 -73.45
CA LYS A 246 6.94 54.50 -74.64
C LYS A 246 5.79 53.46 -74.70
N SER A 247 4.57 53.98 -74.89
CA SER A 247 3.44 53.48 -75.70
C SER A 247 3.16 51.97 -75.90
N GLN A 248 2.03 51.55 -75.32
CA GLN A 248 0.95 50.71 -75.90
C GLN A 248 1.21 49.86 -77.17
N GLU A 249 1.02 48.54 -77.06
CA GLU A 249 0.04 47.75 -77.85
C GLU A 249 -0.09 46.33 -77.26
N SER A 250 -1.29 45.90 -76.83
CA SER A 250 -1.45 44.64 -76.07
C SER A 250 -1.56 43.41 -76.98
N CYS A 251 -0.49 42.61 -77.08
CA CYS A 251 -0.46 41.37 -77.85
C CYS A 251 -1.45 40.31 -77.33
N ASN A 252 -2.26 39.71 -78.22
CA ASN A 252 -3.24 38.68 -77.84
C ASN A 252 -2.61 37.34 -77.40
N MET A 253 -1.37 37.04 -77.84
CA MET A 253 -0.63 35.90 -77.28
C MET A 253 -0.19 36.19 -75.85
N CYS A 254 0.26 37.42 -75.54
CA CYS A 254 0.58 37.82 -74.18
C CYS A 254 -0.64 37.72 -73.26
N LYS A 255 -1.84 38.12 -73.70
CA LYS A 255 -3.09 37.91 -72.91
C LYS A 255 -3.41 36.45 -72.64
N ASN A 256 -3.09 35.53 -73.56
CA ASN A 256 -3.30 34.10 -73.35
C ASN A 256 -2.27 33.54 -72.35
N TYR A 257 -0.99 33.92 -72.47
CA TYR A 257 0.04 33.56 -71.49
C TYR A 257 -0.20 34.20 -70.12
N GLU A 258 -0.70 35.44 -70.04
CA GLU A 258 -1.16 36.07 -68.80
C GLU A 258 -2.32 35.29 -68.18
N LEU A 259 -3.32 34.87 -68.96
CA LEU A 259 -4.44 34.06 -68.47
C LEU A 259 -3.97 32.68 -67.98
N GLN A 260 -3.06 32.01 -68.69
CA GLN A 260 -2.46 30.75 -68.27
C GLN A 260 -1.58 30.92 -67.02
N LEU A 261 -0.84 32.03 -66.92
CA LEU A 261 -0.03 32.37 -65.74
C LEU A 261 -0.92 32.63 -64.53
N VAL A 262 -2.02 33.37 -64.68
CA VAL A 262 -3.01 33.61 -63.61
C VAL A 262 -3.66 32.29 -63.20
N GLN A 263 -4.07 31.43 -64.15
CA GLN A 263 -4.61 30.10 -63.83
C GLN A 263 -3.59 29.20 -63.12
N ALA A 264 -2.30 29.26 -63.50
CA ALA A 264 -1.24 28.54 -62.82
C ALA A 264 -0.96 29.10 -61.41
N GLN A 265 -0.98 30.42 -61.24
CA GLN A 265 -0.86 31.09 -59.94
C GLN A 265 -2.04 30.75 -59.02
N GLU A 266 -3.28 30.78 -59.52
CA GLU A 266 -4.48 30.33 -58.80
C GLU A 266 -4.40 28.85 -58.43
N SER A 267 -3.89 27.99 -59.33
CA SER A 267 -3.67 26.57 -59.04
C SER A 267 -2.63 26.37 -57.93
N ILE A 268 -1.49 27.06 -58.01
CA ILE A 268 -0.43 27.05 -56.98
C ILE A 268 -0.98 27.55 -55.64
N GLU A 269 -1.75 28.63 -55.62
CA GLU A 269 -2.32 29.17 -54.39
C GLU A 269 -3.39 28.25 -53.78
N ASN A 270 -4.18 27.57 -54.61
CA ASN A 270 -5.09 26.52 -54.17
C ASN A 270 -4.34 25.31 -53.59
N GLU A 271 -3.21 24.88 -54.17
CA GLU A 271 -2.38 23.81 -53.60
C GLU A 271 -1.68 24.24 -52.31
N LYS A 272 -1.12 25.45 -52.21
CA LYS A 272 -0.63 26.00 -50.93
C LYS A 272 -1.72 26.00 -49.85
N MET A 273 -2.93 26.42 -50.21
CA MET A 273 -4.09 26.40 -49.31
C MET A 273 -4.53 24.98 -48.90
N LYS A 274 -4.22 23.95 -49.70
CA LYS A 274 -4.38 22.54 -49.30
C LYS A 274 -3.25 22.09 -48.38
N ILE A 275 -1.99 22.43 -48.68
CA ILE A 275 -0.81 22.13 -47.85
C ILE A 275 -1.01 22.69 -46.43
N VAL A 276 -1.35 23.98 -46.29
CA VAL A 276 -1.62 24.62 -44.98
C VAL A 276 -2.78 23.96 -44.22
N LYS A 277 -3.77 23.39 -44.93
CA LYS A 277 -4.86 22.61 -44.28
C LYS A 277 -4.35 21.25 -43.78
N VAL A 278 -3.50 20.58 -44.56
CA VAL A 278 -2.89 19.29 -44.19
C VAL A 278 -1.91 19.47 -43.02
N GLU A 279 -1.06 20.49 -43.04
CA GLU A 279 -0.15 20.83 -41.92
C GLU A 279 -0.93 21.05 -40.62
N LYS A 280 -2.01 21.84 -40.66
CA LYS A 280 -2.92 22.03 -39.51
C LYS A 280 -3.67 20.76 -39.07
N ILE A 281 -3.73 19.71 -39.88
CA ILE A 281 -4.24 18.39 -39.47
C ILE A 281 -3.10 17.57 -38.85
N VAL A 282 -1.94 17.54 -39.48
CA VAL A 282 -0.73 16.86 -39.00
C VAL A 282 -0.32 17.37 -37.62
N ASP A 283 -0.34 18.68 -37.37
CA ASP A 283 0.03 19.24 -36.07
C ASP A 283 -1.00 18.94 -34.97
N ARG A 284 -2.29 18.83 -35.32
CA ARG A 284 -3.31 18.32 -34.38
C ARG A 284 -3.06 16.85 -34.05
N LEU A 285 -2.81 16.01 -35.05
CA LEU A 285 -2.48 14.59 -34.86
C LEU A 285 -1.20 14.39 -34.04
N LYS A 286 -0.17 15.23 -34.22
CA LYS A 286 1.03 15.24 -33.36
C LYS A 286 0.68 15.59 -31.91
N GLN A 287 -0.13 16.64 -31.69
CA GLN A 287 -0.56 17.01 -30.34
C GLN A 287 -1.39 15.92 -29.67
N ASP A 288 -2.28 15.26 -30.40
CA ASP A 288 -3.11 14.17 -29.87
C ASP A 288 -2.29 12.91 -29.60
N LEU A 289 -1.30 12.58 -30.45
CA LEU A 289 -0.33 11.50 -30.20
C LEU A 289 0.53 11.78 -28.96
N LEU A 290 0.95 13.03 -28.73
CA LEU A 290 1.70 13.41 -27.52
C LEU A 290 0.84 13.31 -26.26
N LYS A 291 -0.45 13.69 -26.32
CA LYS A 291 -1.40 13.51 -25.21
C LYS A 291 -1.61 12.03 -24.92
N GLU A 292 -1.84 11.21 -25.94
CA GLU A 292 -2.04 9.76 -25.80
C GLU A 292 -0.79 9.09 -25.21
N SER A 293 0.40 9.48 -25.66
CA SER A 293 1.67 8.99 -25.09
C SER A 293 1.83 9.37 -23.62
N ALA A 294 1.40 10.57 -23.21
CA ALA A 294 1.44 11.00 -21.81
C ALA A 294 0.41 10.26 -20.95
N LEU A 295 -0.83 10.11 -21.44
CA LEU A 295 -1.89 9.34 -20.78
C LEU A 295 -1.48 7.88 -20.60
N ARG A 296 -0.91 7.24 -21.62
CA ARG A 296 -0.42 5.86 -21.54
C ARG A 296 0.68 5.70 -20.48
N LEU A 297 1.60 6.65 -20.38
CA LEU A 297 2.68 6.60 -19.40
C LEU A 297 2.16 6.81 -17.96
N ASP A 298 1.15 7.66 -17.77
CA ASP A 298 0.48 7.83 -16.47
C ASP A 298 -0.36 6.61 -16.06
N LEU A 299 -1.05 5.99 -17.02
CA LEU A 299 -1.78 4.72 -16.83
C LEU A 299 -0.82 3.56 -16.50
N GLU A 300 0.32 3.46 -17.18
CA GLU A 300 1.33 2.43 -16.88
C GLU A 300 1.96 2.65 -15.49
N LYS A 301 2.24 3.90 -15.12
CA LYS A 301 2.75 4.26 -13.78
C LYS A 301 1.73 3.93 -12.68
N THR A 302 0.48 4.37 -12.81
CA THR A 302 -0.58 4.09 -11.83
C THR A 302 -0.92 2.60 -11.73
N TRP A 303 -0.82 1.86 -12.84
CA TRP A 303 -0.93 0.39 -12.84
C TRP A 303 0.23 -0.28 -12.08
N GLN A 304 1.48 0.17 -12.29
CA GLN A 304 2.64 -0.34 -11.55
C GLN A 304 2.53 -0.03 -10.04
N GLU A 305 2.15 1.19 -9.67
CA GLU A 305 1.90 1.60 -8.27
C GLU A 305 0.87 0.68 -7.61
N LYS A 306 -0.33 0.54 -8.20
CA LYS A 306 -1.38 -0.34 -7.66
C LYS A 306 -0.97 -1.81 -7.64
N ARG A 307 -0.15 -2.28 -8.58
CA ARG A 307 0.35 -3.66 -8.60
C ARG A 307 1.28 -3.94 -7.41
N GLU A 308 2.23 -3.05 -7.10
CA GLU A 308 3.11 -3.25 -5.95
C GLU A 308 2.36 -3.05 -4.62
N GLU A 309 1.41 -2.11 -4.53
CA GLU A 309 0.53 -1.98 -3.36
C GLU A 309 -0.28 -3.26 -3.09
N HIS A 310 -0.88 -3.86 -4.13
CA HIS A 310 -1.58 -5.14 -4.00
C HIS A 310 -0.63 -6.29 -3.65
N ARG A 311 0.59 -6.30 -4.19
CA ARG A 311 1.62 -7.30 -3.86
C ARG A 311 2.02 -7.22 -2.39
N ASP A 312 2.25 -6.02 -1.87
CA ASP A 312 2.57 -5.78 -0.46
C ASP A 312 1.40 -6.15 0.46
N ALA A 313 0.16 -5.85 0.06
CA ALA A 313 -1.04 -6.24 0.79
C ALA A 313 -1.20 -7.77 0.86
N VAL A 314 -1.00 -8.47 -0.28
CA VAL A 314 -1.03 -9.93 -0.34
C VAL A 314 0.09 -10.53 0.50
N GLN A 315 1.32 -10.01 0.43
CA GLN A 315 2.43 -10.50 1.26
C GLN A 315 2.10 -10.37 2.76
N LYS A 316 1.60 -9.21 3.21
CA LYS A 316 1.17 -9.00 4.61
C LYS A 316 0.06 -9.95 5.04
N LEU A 317 -0.85 -10.33 4.14
CA LEU A 317 -1.89 -11.31 4.42
C LEU A 317 -1.32 -12.74 4.48
N CYS A 318 -0.42 -13.12 3.57
CA CYS A 318 0.30 -14.39 3.62
C CYS A 318 1.12 -14.54 4.90
N ASP A 319 1.84 -13.49 5.32
CA ASP A 319 2.63 -13.50 6.55
C ASP A 319 1.74 -13.70 7.80
N LYS A 320 0.60 -13.02 7.85
CA LYS A 320 -0.42 -13.22 8.91
C LYS A 320 -1.02 -14.62 8.89
N LEU A 321 -1.34 -15.14 7.70
CA LEU A 321 -1.89 -16.50 7.55
C LEU A 321 -0.87 -17.55 8.05
N ASN A 322 0.38 -17.47 7.59
CA ASN A 322 1.48 -18.33 8.01
C ASN A 322 1.78 -18.26 9.52
N GLU A 323 1.51 -17.12 10.16
CA GLU A 323 1.62 -16.96 11.60
C GLU A 323 0.44 -17.62 12.34
N SER A 324 -0.80 -17.39 11.88
CA SER A 324 -1.99 -18.04 12.44
C SER A 324 -1.97 -19.56 12.29
N GLU A 325 -1.48 -20.08 11.16
CA GLU A 325 -1.31 -21.52 10.92
C GLU A 325 -0.29 -22.13 11.88
N ARG A 326 0.86 -21.46 12.11
CA ARG A 326 1.86 -21.89 13.11
C ARG A 326 1.29 -21.92 14.52
N GLN A 327 0.49 -20.91 14.90
CA GLN A 327 -0.18 -20.86 16.20
C GLN A 327 -1.23 -21.97 16.35
N MET A 328 -2.00 -22.28 15.30
CA MET A 328 -2.95 -23.39 15.29
C MET A 328 -2.26 -24.75 15.40
N ILE A 329 -1.16 -24.98 14.69
CA ILE A 329 -0.35 -26.21 14.79
C ILE A 329 0.26 -26.35 16.19
N GLN A 330 0.74 -25.25 16.78
CA GLN A 330 1.24 -25.26 18.15
C GLN A 330 0.13 -25.63 19.14
N LEU A 331 -1.04 -25.00 19.08
CA LEU A 331 -2.18 -25.30 19.95
C LEU A 331 -2.67 -26.76 19.78
N GLN A 332 -2.72 -27.28 18.56
CA GLN A 332 -3.03 -28.70 18.32
C GLN A 332 -2.00 -29.64 18.93
N THR A 333 -0.72 -29.29 18.87
CA THR A 333 0.38 -30.08 19.46
C THR A 333 0.31 -30.06 20.99
N GLU A 334 0.10 -28.89 21.59
CA GLU A 334 -0.05 -28.70 23.03
C GLU A 334 -1.29 -29.43 23.56
N PHE A 335 -2.42 -29.34 22.87
CA PHE A 335 -3.64 -30.08 23.21
C PHE A 335 -3.46 -31.60 23.08
N GLY A 336 -2.74 -32.07 22.05
CA GLY A 336 -2.38 -33.48 21.89
C GLY A 336 -1.55 -34.00 23.06
N ASN A 337 -0.48 -33.28 23.41
CA ASN A 337 0.38 -33.61 24.55
C ASN A 337 -0.41 -33.64 25.87
N PHE A 338 -1.26 -32.63 26.11
CA PHE A 338 -2.10 -32.57 27.31
C PHE A 338 -3.11 -33.72 27.38
N LYS A 339 -3.75 -34.07 26.26
CA LYS A 339 -4.65 -35.23 26.16
C LYS A 339 -3.92 -36.53 26.48
N ASP A 340 -2.70 -36.71 25.97
CA ASP A 340 -1.90 -37.91 26.24
C ASP A 340 -1.43 -37.97 27.70
N GLU A 341 -1.04 -36.84 28.29
CA GLU A 341 -0.69 -36.73 29.72
C GLU A 341 -1.86 -37.11 30.63
N ILE A 342 -3.05 -36.53 30.41
CA ILE A 342 -4.28 -36.89 31.14
C ILE A 342 -4.67 -38.35 30.91
N SER A 343 -4.52 -38.87 29.69
CA SER A 343 -4.81 -40.28 29.38
C SER A 343 -3.85 -41.24 30.08
N ASN A 344 -2.59 -40.85 30.27
CA ASN A 344 -1.59 -41.65 30.97
C ASN A 344 -1.81 -41.64 32.48
N GLU A 345 -2.13 -40.49 33.08
CA GLU A 345 -2.49 -40.45 34.50
C GLU A 345 -3.83 -41.15 34.78
N LEU A 346 -4.82 -41.10 33.88
CA LEU A 346 -6.04 -41.91 34.02
C LEU A 346 -5.74 -43.42 34.00
N LYS A 347 -4.87 -43.89 33.09
CA LYS A 347 -4.42 -45.30 33.06
C LYS A 347 -3.67 -45.69 34.33
N LYS A 348 -2.79 -44.83 34.83
CA LYS A 348 -2.03 -45.06 36.06
C LYS A 348 -2.94 -45.16 37.28
N ASN A 349 -3.85 -44.19 37.47
CA ASN A 349 -4.84 -44.20 38.55
C ASN A 349 -5.79 -45.42 38.45
N PHE A 350 -6.11 -45.88 37.23
CA PHE A 350 -6.89 -47.10 37.03
C PHE A 350 -6.11 -48.37 37.44
N GLY A 351 -4.83 -48.47 37.06
CA GLY A 351 -3.94 -49.54 37.48
C GLY A 351 -3.76 -49.59 39.00
N GLU A 352 -3.36 -48.47 39.62
CA GLU A 352 -3.21 -48.37 41.08
C GLU A 352 -4.51 -48.73 41.83
N ARG A 353 -5.68 -48.34 41.29
CA ARG A 353 -6.98 -48.74 41.85
C ARG A 353 -7.26 -50.24 41.72
N GLN A 354 -6.88 -50.86 40.61
CA GLN A 354 -7.04 -52.31 40.42
C GLN A 354 -6.10 -53.08 41.36
N ASP A 355 -4.84 -52.69 41.46
CA ASP A 355 -3.85 -53.29 42.37
C ASP A 355 -4.33 -53.23 43.83
N ILE A 356 -4.91 -52.10 44.25
CA ILE A 356 -5.52 -51.95 45.59
C ILE A 356 -6.75 -52.86 45.76
N PHE A 357 -7.58 -53.02 44.73
CA PHE A 357 -8.76 -53.88 44.78
C PHE A 357 -8.36 -55.36 44.92
N ASP A 358 -7.44 -55.84 44.08
CA ASP A 358 -6.94 -57.21 44.09
C ASP A 358 -6.23 -57.53 45.42
N HIS A 359 -5.51 -56.55 45.99
CA HIS A 359 -4.89 -56.69 47.31
C HIS A 359 -5.93 -56.75 48.44
N LEU A 360 -6.99 -55.93 48.39
CA LEU A 360 -8.09 -55.99 49.35
C LEU A 360 -8.85 -57.32 49.28
N GLU A 361 -9.15 -57.83 48.08
CA GLU A 361 -9.77 -59.13 47.88
C GLU A 361 -8.88 -60.26 48.43
N THR A 362 -7.56 -60.21 48.18
CA THR A 362 -6.60 -61.16 48.74
C THR A 362 -6.59 -61.13 50.27
N LEU A 363 -6.48 -59.94 50.88
CA LEU A 363 -6.51 -59.77 52.33
C LEU A 363 -7.83 -60.23 52.96
N GLN A 364 -8.95 -60.02 52.28
CA GLN A 364 -10.26 -60.44 52.76
C GLN A 364 -10.38 -61.97 52.73
N ASN A 365 -9.98 -62.61 51.63
CA ASN A 365 -9.90 -64.06 51.51
C ASN A 365 -8.96 -64.69 52.56
N ASP A 366 -7.77 -64.10 52.78
CA ASP A 366 -6.82 -64.57 53.81
C ASP A 366 -7.39 -64.42 55.22
N ASN A 367 -8.13 -63.35 55.51
CA ASN A 367 -8.76 -63.13 56.82
C ASN A 367 -9.94 -64.09 57.05
N GLU A 368 -10.78 -64.32 56.05
CA GLU A 368 -11.84 -65.34 56.10
C GLU A 368 -11.26 -66.76 56.27
N TYR A 369 -10.16 -67.07 55.56
CA TYR A 369 -9.45 -68.35 55.71
C TYR A 369 -8.85 -68.51 57.12
N LEU A 370 -8.09 -67.52 57.61
CA LEU A 370 -7.42 -67.58 58.91
C LEU A 370 -8.43 -67.59 60.07
N SER A 371 -9.48 -66.76 60.01
CA SER A 371 -10.54 -66.75 61.03
C SER A 371 -11.34 -68.04 61.02
N GLY A 372 -11.69 -68.58 59.85
CA GLY A 372 -12.35 -69.88 59.70
C GLY A 372 -11.51 -71.02 60.28
N ARG A 373 -10.24 -71.12 59.87
CA ARG A 373 -9.28 -72.12 60.39
C ARG A 373 -9.05 -71.99 61.89
N TYR A 374 -8.91 -70.76 62.39
CA TYR A 374 -8.74 -70.51 63.83
C TYR A 374 -9.98 -70.95 64.62
N LEU A 375 -11.19 -70.67 64.12
CA LEU A 375 -12.43 -71.10 64.76
C LEU A 375 -12.58 -72.63 64.75
N GLU A 376 -12.30 -73.25 63.60
CA GLU A 376 -12.32 -74.71 63.39
C GLU A 376 -11.37 -75.41 64.37
N HIS A 377 -10.08 -75.06 64.38
CA HIS A 377 -9.11 -75.63 65.31
C HIS A 377 -9.38 -75.25 66.78
N SER A 378 -9.88 -74.05 67.08
CA SER A 378 -10.31 -73.67 68.44
C SER A 378 -11.41 -74.60 68.95
N ASN A 379 -12.40 -74.92 68.11
CA ASN A 379 -13.52 -75.76 68.50
C ASN A 379 -13.09 -77.23 68.57
N GLU A 380 -12.34 -77.74 67.59
CA GLU A 380 -11.74 -79.08 67.65
C GLU A 380 -10.85 -79.29 68.88
N MET A 381 -10.18 -78.25 69.39
CA MET A 381 -9.35 -78.33 70.60
C MET A 381 -10.15 -78.18 71.90
N LYS A 382 -11.36 -77.61 71.86
CA LYS A 382 -12.29 -77.52 73.01
C LYS A 382 -13.17 -78.77 73.15
N ASP A 383 -13.57 -79.36 72.02
CA ASP A 383 -14.50 -80.50 71.96
C ASP A 383 -13.78 -81.85 72.15
N LYS A 384 -12.43 -81.87 72.14
CA LYS A 384 -11.62 -83.06 72.46
C LYS A 384 -11.55 -83.29 73.97
N GLU A 385 -12.22 -84.34 74.43
CA GLU A 385 -12.04 -84.86 75.79
C GLU A 385 -10.60 -85.34 76.03
N ILE A 386 -9.99 -84.90 77.13
CA ILE A 386 -8.62 -85.26 77.51
C ILE A 386 -8.59 -86.71 77.98
N ASN A 387 -8.40 -87.64 77.04
CA ASN A 387 -8.18 -89.05 77.32
C ASN A 387 -6.69 -89.29 77.61
N LEU A 388 -6.38 -89.65 78.87
CA LEU A 388 -5.04 -90.12 79.25
C LEU A 388 -4.90 -91.60 78.86
N PRO A 389 -3.80 -92.01 78.19
CA PRO A 389 -3.54 -93.41 77.85
C PRO A 389 -3.61 -94.33 79.09
N GLN A 390 -4.30 -95.47 78.96
CA GLN A 390 -4.50 -96.42 80.07
C GLN A 390 -3.62 -97.66 79.96
N SER A 391 -2.94 -97.86 78.81
CA SER A 391 -1.94 -98.91 78.59
C SER A 391 -0.58 -98.35 78.13
N ILE A 392 0.47 -99.18 78.21
CA ILE A 392 1.83 -98.81 77.74
C ILE A 392 1.87 -98.76 76.21
N GLU A 393 1.11 -99.64 75.56
CA GLU A 393 0.95 -99.66 74.10
C GLU A 393 0.30 -98.37 73.58
N GLU A 394 -0.82 -97.93 74.17
CA GLU A 394 -1.48 -96.65 73.83
C GLU A 394 -0.55 -95.45 74.05
N LEU A 395 0.27 -95.47 75.11
CA LEU A 395 1.23 -94.40 75.38
C LEU A 395 2.35 -94.37 74.33
N HIS A 396 2.81 -95.52 73.84
CA HIS A 396 3.78 -95.58 72.74
C HIS A 396 3.19 -95.07 71.43
N GLU A 397 1.95 -95.44 71.08
CA GLU A 397 1.27 -94.89 69.89
C GLU A 397 1.06 -93.38 70.00
N PHE A 398 0.65 -92.87 71.16
CA PHE A 398 0.50 -91.44 71.40
C PHE A 398 1.84 -90.67 71.29
N ILE A 399 2.94 -91.25 71.78
CA ILE A 399 4.28 -90.67 71.62
C ILE A 399 4.72 -90.68 70.15
N LEU A 400 4.37 -91.71 69.38
CA LEU A 400 4.65 -91.76 67.93
C LEU A 400 3.86 -90.71 67.16
N ASP A 401 2.56 -90.56 67.43
CA ASP A 401 1.69 -89.51 66.85
C ASP A 401 2.18 -88.09 67.21
N LEU A 402 2.62 -87.86 68.45
CA LEU A 402 3.25 -86.59 68.84
C LEU A 402 4.57 -86.34 68.11
N ASN A 403 5.41 -87.37 67.93
CA ASN A 403 6.65 -87.23 67.16
C ASN A 403 6.37 -86.98 65.67
N GLU A 404 5.37 -87.62 65.07
CA GLU A 404 4.95 -87.37 63.69
C GLU A 404 4.45 -85.93 63.51
N LYS A 405 3.61 -85.44 64.42
CA LYS A 405 3.16 -84.03 64.44
C LYS A 405 4.32 -83.06 64.64
N LEU A 406 5.30 -83.39 65.48
CA LEU A 406 6.53 -82.60 65.66
C LEU A 406 7.35 -82.54 64.37
N ILE A 407 7.50 -83.67 63.66
CA ILE A 407 8.20 -83.73 62.37
C ILE A 407 7.49 -82.87 61.33
N VAL A 408 6.17 -83.00 61.17
CA VAL A 408 5.37 -82.20 60.23
C VAL A 408 5.47 -80.70 60.56
N SER A 409 5.37 -80.32 61.84
CA SER A 409 5.52 -78.93 62.28
C SER A 409 6.92 -78.39 61.99
N LYS A 410 7.96 -79.20 62.18
CA LYS A 410 9.35 -78.80 61.95
C LYS A 410 9.71 -78.66 60.47
N VAL A 411 9.25 -79.57 59.62
CA VAL A 411 9.36 -79.43 58.15
C VAL A 411 8.59 -78.19 57.66
N GLY A 412 7.43 -77.90 58.25
CA GLY A 412 6.67 -76.67 57.98
C GLY A 412 7.40 -75.40 58.42
N GLN A 413 8.13 -75.43 59.55
CA GLN A 413 9.00 -74.33 59.98
C GLN A 413 10.16 -74.14 58.99
N GLU A 414 10.90 -75.20 58.65
CA GLU A 414 12.03 -75.16 57.72
C GLU A 414 11.62 -74.64 56.32
N PHE A 415 10.44 -75.04 55.83
CA PHE A 415 9.87 -74.51 54.59
C PHE A 415 9.57 -73.00 54.66
N ASN A 416 8.98 -72.53 55.76
CA ASN A 416 8.69 -71.11 55.94
C ASN A 416 9.98 -70.28 56.12
N GLU A 417 10.98 -70.80 56.83
CA GLU A 417 12.29 -70.16 56.96
C GLU A 417 12.98 -70.02 55.59
N ALA A 418 12.95 -71.07 54.75
CA ALA A 418 13.44 -71.00 53.38
C ALA A 418 12.67 -69.93 52.54
N LYS A 419 11.35 -69.86 52.68
CA LYS A 419 10.51 -68.86 51.98
C LYS A 419 10.79 -67.42 52.47
N CYS A 420 11.11 -67.24 53.76
CA CYS A 420 11.54 -65.96 54.30
C CYS A 420 12.92 -65.52 53.75
N VAL A 421 13.81 -66.46 53.40
CA VAL A 421 15.07 -66.14 52.70
C VAL A 421 14.78 -65.69 51.28
N THR A 422 13.95 -66.41 50.51
CA THR A 422 13.64 -66.01 49.12
C THR A 422 12.96 -64.64 49.03
N PHE A 423 12.03 -64.33 49.94
CA PHE A 423 11.41 -62.99 50.01
C PHE A 423 12.40 -61.88 50.42
N ARG A 424 13.41 -62.22 51.24
CA ARG A 424 14.49 -61.28 51.59
C ARG A 424 15.36 -60.96 50.38
N ASP A 425 15.68 -61.95 49.57
CA ASP A 425 16.47 -61.79 48.35
C ASP A 425 15.70 -60.99 47.29
N GLU A 426 14.42 -61.28 47.09
CA GLU A 426 13.52 -60.47 46.24
C GLU A 426 13.45 -59.01 46.72
N SER A 427 13.26 -58.79 48.02
CA SER A 427 13.27 -57.44 48.61
C SER A 427 14.62 -56.72 48.45
N ASN A 428 15.73 -57.45 48.41
CA ASN A 428 17.06 -56.88 48.13
C ASN A 428 17.18 -56.46 46.65
N ILE A 429 16.73 -57.31 45.72
CA ILE A 429 16.71 -57.03 44.27
C ILE A 429 15.87 -55.78 43.98
N LEU A 430 14.67 -55.68 44.56
CA LEU A 430 13.79 -54.51 44.39
C LEU A 430 14.44 -53.23 44.95
N ARG A 431 15.14 -53.31 46.09
CA ARG A 431 15.89 -52.17 46.65
C ARG A 431 17.06 -51.74 45.74
N GLU A 432 17.75 -52.68 45.11
CA GLU A 432 18.84 -52.36 44.19
C GLU A 432 18.34 -51.77 42.86
N GLN A 433 17.22 -52.26 42.33
CA GLN A 433 16.52 -51.66 41.18
C GLN A 433 16.08 -50.22 41.48
N LEU A 434 15.48 -49.98 42.65
CA LEU A 434 15.08 -48.63 43.07
C LEU A 434 16.28 -47.70 43.20
N HIS A 435 17.38 -48.17 43.80
CA HIS A 435 18.61 -47.37 43.91
C HIS A 435 19.24 -47.05 42.54
N GLN A 436 19.16 -47.97 41.57
CA GLN A 436 19.59 -47.73 40.20
C GLN A 436 18.70 -46.69 39.50
N LYS A 437 17.38 -46.73 39.70
CA LYS A 437 16.45 -45.71 39.18
C LYS A 437 16.68 -44.34 39.80
N GLU A 438 17.00 -44.27 41.09
CA GLU A 438 17.37 -43.02 41.76
C GLU A 438 18.62 -42.38 41.13
N LYS A 439 19.64 -43.18 40.78
CA LYS A 439 20.86 -42.70 40.09
C LYS A 439 20.56 -42.20 38.67
N GLU A 440 19.74 -42.93 37.92
CA GLU A 440 19.31 -42.53 36.57
C GLU A 440 18.55 -41.20 36.59
N LYS A 441 17.64 -41.04 37.55
CA LYS A 441 16.93 -39.78 37.82
C LYS A 441 17.90 -38.65 38.16
N GLN A 442 18.80 -38.83 39.12
CA GLN A 442 19.78 -37.81 39.50
C GLN A 442 20.67 -37.38 38.33
N PHE A 443 21.09 -38.31 37.48
CA PHE A 443 21.85 -38.01 36.26
C PHE A 443 21.05 -37.17 35.26
N LEU A 444 19.76 -37.51 35.06
CA LEU A 444 18.86 -36.73 34.20
C LEU A 444 18.59 -35.33 34.77
N GLU A 445 18.33 -35.20 36.07
CA GLU A 445 18.16 -33.92 36.77
C GLU A 445 19.41 -33.05 36.62
N GLN A 446 20.62 -33.60 36.81
CA GLN A 446 21.87 -32.88 36.57
C GLN A 446 21.98 -32.41 35.11
N LYS A 447 21.67 -33.26 34.13
CA LYS A 447 21.72 -32.91 32.71
C LYS A 447 20.72 -31.80 32.34
N LEU A 448 19.50 -31.86 32.89
CA LEU A 448 18.49 -30.82 32.73
C LEU A 448 18.92 -29.50 33.38
N ASN A 449 19.47 -29.54 34.60
CA ASN A 449 20.00 -28.37 35.29
C ASN A 449 21.13 -27.69 34.49
N HIS A 450 22.07 -28.45 33.92
CA HIS A 450 23.10 -27.88 33.03
C HIS A 450 22.50 -27.25 31.77
N ARG A 451 21.43 -27.83 31.22
CA ARG A 451 20.72 -27.24 30.07
C ARG A 451 19.99 -25.95 30.44
N ILE A 452 19.35 -25.89 31.61
CA ILE A 452 18.69 -24.68 32.14
C ILE A 452 19.72 -23.56 32.29
N HIS A 453 20.83 -23.79 33.00
CA HIS A 453 21.90 -22.80 33.16
C HIS A 453 22.44 -22.29 31.80
N SER A 454 22.66 -23.19 30.84
CA SER A 454 23.09 -22.81 29.49
C SER A 454 22.07 -21.97 28.72
N LEU A 455 20.77 -22.14 28.98
CA LEU A 455 19.71 -21.31 28.40
C LEU A 455 19.59 -19.96 29.12
N GLU A 456 19.71 -19.95 30.44
CA GLU A 456 19.74 -18.71 31.24
C GLU A 456 20.90 -17.80 30.84
N ASP A 457 22.09 -18.34 30.62
CA ASP A 457 23.26 -17.54 30.22
C ASP A 457 23.11 -16.97 28.81
N LYS A 458 22.50 -17.72 27.88
CA LYS A 458 22.10 -17.20 26.56
C LYS A 458 21.04 -16.11 26.66
N LEU A 459 20.08 -16.27 27.57
CA LEU A 459 19.04 -15.26 27.81
C LEU A 459 19.64 -13.98 28.42
N LYS A 460 20.57 -14.09 29.38
CA LYS A 460 21.35 -12.96 29.91
C LYS A 460 22.16 -12.27 28.82
N GLN A 461 22.84 -13.02 27.95
CA GLN A 461 23.61 -12.47 26.83
C GLN A 461 22.71 -11.72 25.83
N ASN A 462 21.57 -12.31 25.45
CA ASN A 462 20.60 -11.66 24.57
C ASN A 462 20.00 -10.39 25.21
N HIS A 463 19.71 -10.42 26.52
CA HIS A 463 19.22 -9.26 27.25
C HIS A 463 20.26 -8.13 27.29
N GLN A 464 21.54 -8.44 27.52
CA GLN A 464 22.62 -7.45 27.44
C GLN A 464 22.77 -6.85 26.03
N SER A 465 22.66 -7.65 24.98
CA SER A 465 22.65 -7.15 23.60
C SER A 465 21.45 -6.25 23.32
N HIS A 466 20.26 -6.61 23.83
CA HIS A 466 19.05 -5.79 23.70
C HIS A 466 19.19 -4.43 24.41
N LEU A 467 19.79 -4.40 25.61
CA LEU A 467 20.07 -3.14 26.31
C LEU A 467 21.03 -2.22 25.54
N LYS A 468 22.05 -2.79 24.86
CA LYS A 468 22.95 -2.01 23.99
C LYS A 468 22.20 -1.40 22.80
N LEU A 469 21.35 -2.19 22.14
CA LEU A 469 20.51 -1.71 21.02
C LEU A 469 19.53 -0.61 21.45
N ILE A 470 19.02 -0.64 22.69
CA ILE A 470 18.22 0.47 23.24
C ILE A 470 19.08 1.74 23.37
N SER A 471 20.28 1.64 23.96
CA SER A 471 21.20 2.78 24.10
C SER A 471 21.59 3.39 22.75
N GLU A 472 21.94 2.56 21.77
CA GLU A 472 22.26 2.99 20.40
C GLU A 472 21.05 3.68 19.73
N LYS A 473 19.84 3.17 19.94
CA LYS A 473 18.60 3.79 19.45
C LYS A 473 18.34 5.16 20.09
N GLU A 474 18.60 5.32 21.39
CA GLU A 474 18.45 6.60 22.09
C GLU A 474 19.47 7.64 21.60
N GLU A 475 20.71 7.24 21.34
CA GLU A 475 21.73 8.10 20.73
C GLU A 475 21.35 8.52 19.31
N LEU A 476 20.89 7.59 18.47
CA LEU A 476 20.41 7.89 17.11
C LEU A 476 19.22 8.85 17.12
N LEU A 477 18.27 8.67 18.04
CA LEU A 477 17.09 9.53 18.17
C LEU A 477 17.47 10.95 18.63
N LYS A 478 18.51 11.09 19.45
CA LYS A 478 19.08 12.39 19.82
C LYS A 478 19.72 13.08 18.59
N VAL A 479 20.54 12.37 17.82
CA VAL A 479 21.15 12.89 16.58
C VAL A 479 20.07 13.28 15.55
N GLU A 480 19.01 12.48 15.40
CA GLU A 480 17.88 12.81 14.52
C GLU A 480 17.19 14.12 14.94
N ASN A 481 17.00 14.34 16.24
CA ASN A 481 16.41 15.57 16.77
C ASN A 481 17.31 16.80 16.60
N ASP A 482 18.63 16.64 16.72
CA ASP A 482 19.57 17.75 16.50
C ASP A 482 19.66 18.09 14.99
N ASN A 483 19.70 17.10 14.10
CA ASN A 483 19.59 17.30 12.65
C ASN A 483 18.27 18.00 12.25
N LYS A 484 17.15 17.67 12.91
CA LYS A 484 15.85 18.34 12.68
C LYS A 484 15.88 19.83 13.05
N LYS A 485 16.62 20.22 14.10
CA LYS A 485 16.83 21.63 14.46
C LYS A 485 17.67 22.34 13.41
N GLU A 486 18.80 21.75 13.01
CA GLU A 486 19.67 22.34 11.97
C GLU A 486 18.93 22.54 10.63
N ILE A 487 18.10 21.57 10.22
CA ILE A 487 17.22 21.71 9.05
C ILE A 487 16.20 22.86 9.23
N SER A 488 15.68 23.08 10.44
CA SER A 488 14.78 24.19 10.73
C SER A 488 15.50 25.54 10.65
N ASP A 489 16.70 25.64 11.22
CA ASP A 489 17.50 26.86 11.21
C ASP A 489 17.96 27.23 9.79
N LEU A 490 18.41 26.25 9.00
CA LEU A 490 18.75 26.44 7.58
C LEU A 490 17.54 26.84 6.73
N ARG A 491 16.33 26.37 7.05
CA ARG A 491 15.09 26.83 6.39
C ARG A 491 14.78 28.29 6.72
N MET A 492 14.95 28.69 7.97
CA MET A 492 14.76 30.08 8.41
C MET A 492 15.75 31.03 7.71
N GLN A 493 17.04 30.66 7.64
CA GLN A 493 18.05 31.41 6.89
C GLN A 493 17.70 31.51 5.39
N ASN A 494 17.19 30.44 4.77
CA ASN A 494 16.73 30.49 3.37
C ASN A 494 15.56 31.46 3.16
N ILE A 495 14.63 31.57 4.12
CA ILE A 495 13.53 32.55 4.07
C ILE A 495 14.09 33.98 4.16
N GLU A 496 14.95 34.26 5.14
CA GLU A 496 15.59 35.58 5.31
C GLU A 496 16.40 36.01 4.08
N LEU A 497 17.15 35.07 3.48
CA LEU A 497 17.90 35.31 2.24
C LEU A 497 16.96 35.54 1.05
N SER A 498 15.86 34.79 0.93
CA SER A 498 14.86 35.01 -0.12
C SER A 498 14.22 36.40 -0.01
N GLU A 499 13.86 36.84 1.20
CA GLU A 499 13.35 38.19 1.40
C GLU A 499 14.38 39.29 1.07
N ASN A 500 15.65 39.05 1.37
CA ASN A 500 16.73 39.98 1.01
C ASN A 500 16.91 40.07 -0.51
N VAL A 501 16.80 38.96 -1.23
CA VAL A 501 16.80 38.94 -2.70
C VAL A 501 15.61 39.73 -3.25
N ASP A 502 14.39 39.46 -2.78
CA ASP A 502 13.18 40.21 -3.17
C ASP A 502 13.31 41.73 -2.93
N ARG A 503 13.91 42.12 -1.79
CA ARG A 503 14.19 43.54 -1.44
C ARG A 503 15.18 44.18 -2.42
N LEU A 504 16.27 43.49 -2.75
CA LEU A 504 17.30 43.98 -3.68
C LEU A 504 16.81 44.05 -5.12
N GLU A 505 16.00 43.08 -5.56
CA GLU A 505 15.45 43.05 -6.92
C GLU A 505 14.41 44.17 -7.13
N LYS A 506 13.56 44.45 -6.14
CA LYS A 506 12.69 45.64 -6.14
C LYS A 506 13.50 46.94 -6.24
N ALA A 507 14.53 47.09 -5.40
CA ALA A 507 15.40 48.27 -5.44
C ALA A 507 16.10 48.43 -6.80
N ASN A 508 16.48 47.34 -7.46
CA ASN A 508 17.12 47.42 -8.77
C ASN A 508 16.12 47.71 -9.92
N ILE A 509 14.88 47.22 -9.83
CA ILE A 509 13.79 47.64 -10.72
C ILE A 509 13.57 49.17 -10.61
N ASP A 510 13.56 49.71 -9.40
CA ASP A 510 13.41 51.16 -9.14
C ASP A 510 14.60 51.99 -9.64
N ILE A 511 15.83 51.47 -9.59
CA ILE A 511 17.00 52.14 -10.17
C ILE A 511 16.89 52.16 -11.70
N LYS A 512 16.32 51.12 -12.32
CA LYS A 512 16.24 50.99 -13.78
C LYS A 512 15.10 51.76 -14.41
N SER A 513 13.97 51.89 -13.72
CA SER A 513 12.93 52.83 -14.12
C SER A 513 13.47 54.27 -14.10
N LYS A 514 14.20 54.67 -13.05
CA LYS A 514 14.88 55.97 -12.98
C LYS A 514 15.91 56.17 -14.09
N LEU A 515 16.76 55.17 -14.36
CA LEU A 515 17.76 55.23 -15.44
C LEU A 515 17.06 55.40 -16.81
N SER A 516 15.98 54.64 -17.07
CA SER A 516 15.18 54.78 -18.28
C SER A 516 14.55 56.16 -18.43
N MET A 517 14.01 56.74 -17.35
CA MET A 517 13.46 58.10 -17.35
C MET A 517 14.53 59.14 -17.65
N LEU A 518 15.68 59.09 -16.96
CA LEU A 518 16.79 60.02 -17.19
C LEU A 518 17.38 59.88 -18.62
N GLN A 519 17.41 58.67 -19.17
CA GLN A 519 17.82 58.43 -20.55
C GLN A 519 16.84 59.06 -21.56
N GLN A 520 15.54 59.02 -21.27
CA GLN A 520 14.51 59.66 -22.08
C GLN A 520 14.59 61.20 -21.99
N GLU A 521 14.77 61.75 -20.79
CA GLU A 521 14.98 63.19 -20.56
C GLU A 521 16.24 63.72 -21.24
N LEU A 522 17.34 62.95 -21.21
CA LEU A 522 18.55 63.29 -21.94
C LEU A 522 18.30 63.28 -23.46
N SER A 523 17.62 62.25 -23.98
CA SER A 523 17.32 62.15 -25.41
C SER A 523 16.41 63.28 -25.92
N THR A 524 15.44 63.73 -25.12
CA THR A 524 14.59 64.87 -25.51
C THR A 524 15.37 66.18 -25.41
N SER A 525 16.21 66.36 -24.39
CA SER A 525 17.09 67.53 -24.26
C SER A 525 18.09 67.64 -25.41
N GLU A 526 18.74 66.53 -25.80
CA GLU A 526 19.61 66.47 -26.99
C GLU A 526 18.86 66.84 -28.28
N GLN A 527 17.63 66.37 -28.44
CA GLN A 527 16.82 66.69 -29.61
C GLN A 527 16.47 68.18 -29.67
N VAL A 528 16.05 68.76 -28.55
CA VAL A 528 15.79 70.21 -28.43
C VAL A 528 17.05 71.02 -28.73
N GLN A 529 18.22 70.59 -28.26
CA GLN A 529 19.51 71.24 -28.59
C GLN A 529 19.83 71.14 -30.09
N LYS A 530 19.66 69.97 -30.72
CA LYS A 530 19.85 69.77 -32.17
C LYS A 530 18.96 70.71 -32.98
N ASP A 531 17.69 70.86 -32.59
CA ASP A 531 16.74 71.70 -33.30
C ASP A 531 16.99 73.21 -33.04
N PHE A 532 17.47 73.59 -31.85
CA PHE A 532 17.96 74.95 -31.59
C PHE A 532 19.19 75.29 -32.45
N VAL A 533 20.15 74.36 -32.60
CA VAL A 533 21.31 74.53 -33.49
C VAL A 533 20.85 74.72 -34.94
N LYS A 534 19.99 73.84 -35.48
CA LYS A 534 19.43 73.99 -36.84
C LYS A 534 18.73 75.33 -37.03
N LEU A 535 17.91 75.76 -36.07
CA LEU A 535 17.21 77.04 -36.12
C LEU A 535 18.20 78.22 -36.13
N SER A 536 19.24 78.17 -35.29
CA SER A 536 20.28 79.20 -35.24
C SER A 536 21.09 79.29 -36.54
N GLN A 537 21.43 78.16 -37.16
CA GLN A 537 22.10 78.09 -38.46
C GLN A 537 21.20 78.62 -39.59
N SER A 538 19.93 78.23 -39.60
CA SER A 538 18.93 78.75 -40.55
C SER A 538 18.77 80.25 -40.45
N LEU A 539 18.69 80.79 -39.22
CA LEU A 539 18.62 82.23 -38.96
C LEU A 539 19.91 82.95 -39.40
N GLN A 540 21.10 82.39 -39.14
CA GLN A 540 22.37 82.94 -39.62
C GLN A 540 22.43 82.95 -41.15
N MET A 541 22.01 81.87 -41.83
CA MET A 541 21.92 81.85 -43.30
C MET A 541 20.92 82.87 -43.85
N GLN A 542 19.78 83.08 -43.19
CA GLN A 542 18.82 84.12 -43.58
C GLN A 542 19.40 85.54 -43.38
N LEU A 543 20.09 85.79 -42.27
CA LEU A 543 20.74 87.07 -42.00
C LEU A 543 21.88 87.35 -42.99
N GLU A 544 22.66 86.34 -43.37
CA GLU A 544 23.74 86.51 -44.35
C GLU A 544 23.19 86.68 -45.77
N LYS A 545 22.09 86.00 -46.14
CA LYS A 545 21.33 86.31 -47.36
C LYS A 545 20.87 87.77 -47.39
N ILE A 546 20.34 88.30 -46.28
CA ILE A 546 19.92 89.71 -46.19
C ILE A 546 21.12 90.66 -46.33
N ARG A 547 22.26 90.37 -45.68
CA ARG A 547 23.49 91.18 -45.83
C ARG A 547 24.04 91.18 -47.25
N SER A 548 24.04 90.03 -47.92
CA SER A 548 24.46 89.94 -49.32
C SER A 548 23.55 90.77 -50.25
N ALA A 549 22.24 90.81 -49.97
CA ALA A 549 21.28 91.64 -50.70
C ALA A 549 21.46 93.16 -50.47
N ASP A 550 21.98 93.59 -49.31
CA ASP A 550 22.28 95.00 -49.02
C ASP A 550 23.52 95.54 -49.77
N SER A 551 24.23 94.69 -50.53
CA SER A 551 25.34 95.12 -51.41
C SER A 551 24.89 95.65 -52.78
N GLN A 552 23.60 95.51 -53.13
CA GLN A 552 23.04 95.96 -54.40
C GLN A 552 22.20 97.22 -54.25
N VAL A 553 22.17 98.06 -55.29
CA VAL A 553 21.39 99.31 -55.32
C VAL A 553 19.91 98.96 -55.18
N ARG A 554 19.32 99.22 -53.99
CA ARG A 554 17.96 98.78 -53.63
C ARG A 554 16.85 99.24 -54.58
N TRP A 555 17.04 100.32 -55.34
CA TRP A 555 16.01 100.88 -56.20
C TRP A 555 15.99 100.18 -57.57
N GLN A 556 15.01 99.30 -57.77
CA GLN A 556 14.78 98.66 -59.08
C GLN A 556 14.19 99.66 -60.09
N ASP A 557 14.63 99.58 -61.34
CA ASP A 557 14.02 100.35 -62.42
C ASP A 557 12.73 99.66 -62.91
N PHE A 558 11.80 100.44 -63.47
CA PHE A 558 10.53 99.95 -63.96
C PHE A 558 10.68 99.01 -65.16
N ASP A 559 11.79 99.05 -65.88
CA ASP A 559 12.05 98.16 -67.01
C ASP A 559 12.56 96.76 -66.58
N ASP A 560 13.01 96.59 -65.34
CA ASP A 560 13.59 95.32 -64.83
C ASP A 560 12.56 94.34 -64.24
N VAL A 561 11.27 94.71 -64.13
CA VAL A 561 10.28 93.96 -63.33
C VAL A 561 8.91 93.89 -64.00
N ASP A 562 8.56 92.73 -64.57
CA ASP A 562 7.28 92.53 -65.27
C ASP A 562 6.13 92.02 -64.38
N ASN A 563 6.44 91.39 -63.24
CA ASN A 563 5.44 90.87 -62.30
C ASN A 563 5.64 91.47 -60.90
N CYS A 564 4.54 91.79 -60.22
CA CYS A 564 4.59 92.19 -58.81
C CYS A 564 5.13 91.05 -57.95
N PRO A 565 6.28 91.18 -57.24
CA PRO A 565 6.89 90.07 -56.49
C PRO A 565 6.00 89.52 -55.37
N ASN A 566 5.08 90.33 -54.84
CA ASN A 566 4.20 89.90 -53.75
C ASN A 566 3.01 89.05 -54.24
N CYS A 567 2.23 89.56 -55.21
CA CYS A 567 1.05 88.85 -55.72
C CYS A 567 1.30 88.05 -57.01
N LYS A 568 2.53 88.07 -57.56
CA LYS A 568 2.98 87.48 -58.83
C LYS A 568 2.23 87.94 -60.09
N GLN A 569 1.29 88.86 -59.97
CA GLN A 569 0.50 89.38 -61.09
C GLN A 569 1.32 90.34 -61.97
N GLU A 570 1.22 90.17 -63.28
CA GLU A 570 1.89 90.96 -64.32
C GLU A 570 1.46 92.44 -64.30
N PHE A 571 2.38 93.35 -64.62
CA PHE A 571 2.11 94.79 -64.70
C PHE A 571 1.47 95.17 -66.02
N THR A 572 0.51 96.10 -65.97
CA THR A 572 -0.26 96.54 -67.14
C THR A 572 -0.53 98.03 -67.06
N VAL A 573 -1.08 98.63 -68.12
CA VAL A 573 -1.43 100.07 -68.14
C VAL A 573 -2.36 100.47 -66.97
N THR A 574 -3.22 99.53 -66.52
CA THR A 574 -4.09 99.70 -65.35
C THR A 574 -3.42 99.29 -64.04
N ARG A 575 -2.57 98.24 -64.02
CA ARG A 575 -1.77 97.85 -62.84
C ARG A 575 -0.38 98.50 -62.92
N ARG A 576 -0.28 99.76 -62.46
CA ARG A 576 0.97 100.54 -62.48
C ARG A 576 2.03 100.04 -61.50
N LYS A 577 3.30 100.10 -61.91
CA LYS A 577 4.50 99.78 -61.12
C LYS A 577 4.74 100.87 -60.04
N ARG A 578 5.10 100.48 -58.80
CA ARG A 578 5.49 101.39 -57.70
C ARG A 578 6.58 100.78 -56.81
N ASN A 579 7.70 101.47 -56.61
CA ASN A 579 8.73 101.05 -55.66
C ASN A 579 8.26 101.20 -54.20
N CYS A 580 8.55 100.21 -53.36
CA CYS A 580 8.50 100.33 -51.91
C CYS A 580 9.57 101.33 -51.44
N ARG A 581 9.20 102.35 -50.66
CA ARG A 581 10.16 103.38 -50.18
C ARG A 581 11.12 102.89 -49.08
N HIS A 582 11.07 101.62 -48.69
CA HIS A 582 12.00 101.01 -47.72
C HIS A 582 12.98 100.01 -48.36
N CYS A 583 12.48 99.03 -49.12
CA CYS A 583 13.32 98.04 -49.79
C CYS A 583 13.65 98.38 -51.25
N GLY A 584 13.02 99.40 -51.85
CA GLY A 584 13.24 99.87 -53.22
C GLY A 584 12.70 98.97 -54.35
N THR A 585 12.35 97.73 -54.03
CA THR A 585 11.68 96.75 -54.91
C THR A 585 10.34 97.26 -55.46
N ILE A 586 10.00 96.91 -56.69
CA ILE A 586 8.75 97.30 -57.36
C ILE A 586 7.60 96.36 -57.00
N PHE A 587 6.42 96.94 -56.71
CA PHE A 587 5.17 96.24 -56.44
C PHE A 587 4.00 96.91 -57.19
N CYS A 588 2.84 96.27 -57.23
CA CYS A 588 1.61 96.91 -57.66
C CYS A 588 1.03 97.79 -56.55
N GLU A 589 0.16 98.73 -56.92
CA GLU A 589 -0.48 99.66 -55.98
C GLU A 589 -1.06 98.96 -54.74
N LYS A 590 -1.84 97.88 -54.93
CA LYS A 590 -2.43 97.12 -53.81
C LYS A 590 -1.40 96.54 -52.84
N CYS A 591 -0.26 96.06 -53.34
CA CYS A 591 0.81 95.45 -52.54
C CYS A 591 1.84 96.47 -51.99
N CYS A 592 1.63 97.76 -52.23
CA CYS A 592 2.47 98.85 -51.71
C CYS A 592 1.61 100.07 -51.29
N ASP A 593 0.40 99.80 -50.77
CA ASP A 593 -0.50 100.86 -50.29
C ASP A 593 -0.34 101.17 -48.79
N ARG A 594 0.33 100.30 -48.03
CA ARG A 594 0.59 100.55 -46.60
C ARG A 594 1.58 101.70 -46.42
N SER A 595 1.38 102.50 -45.37
CA SER A 595 2.13 103.72 -45.13
C SER A 595 2.78 103.69 -43.75
N VAL A 596 4.09 103.89 -43.71
CA VAL A 596 4.90 103.93 -42.49
C VAL A 596 5.60 105.27 -42.35
N LYS A 597 5.88 105.71 -41.12
CA LYS A 597 6.78 106.84 -40.89
C LYS A 597 8.21 106.33 -40.99
N SER A 598 8.99 106.87 -41.91
CA SER A 598 10.35 106.38 -42.20
C SER A 598 11.37 107.52 -42.28
N GLY A 599 12.63 107.18 -42.01
CA GLY A 599 13.77 108.10 -41.96
C GLY A 599 13.77 109.04 -40.73
N PRO A 600 14.88 109.79 -40.53
CA PRO A 600 15.04 110.67 -39.36
C PRO A 600 13.96 111.74 -39.22
N SER A 601 13.38 112.19 -40.33
CA SER A 601 12.33 113.20 -40.37
C SER A 601 10.89 112.64 -40.26
N GLN A 602 10.71 111.36 -39.94
CA GLN A 602 9.39 110.72 -39.71
C GLN A 602 8.37 110.94 -40.85
N LYS A 603 8.84 110.99 -42.11
CA LYS A 603 7.97 111.25 -43.27
C LYS A 603 7.15 110.00 -43.60
N ILE A 604 5.89 110.22 -44.00
CA ILE A 604 5.00 109.13 -44.42
C ILE A 604 5.47 108.59 -45.77
N ALA A 605 5.80 107.31 -45.82
CA ALA A 605 6.34 106.61 -46.97
C ALA A 605 5.50 105.36 -47.28
N LYS A 606 5.13 105.17 -48.55
CA LYS A 606 4.43 103.97 -49.03
C LYS A 606 5.41 102.80 -49.13
N VAL A 607 5.06 101.67 -48.52
CA VAL A 607 5.90 100.47 -48.43
C VAL A 607 5.08 99.21 -48.72
N CYS A 608 5.76 98.12 -49.08
CA CYS A 608 5.12 96.82 -49.27
C CYS A 608 4.69 96.19 -47.94
N ASP A 609 3.79 95.21 -48.03
CA ASP A 609 3.20 94.54 -46.86
C ASP A 609 4.25 93.98 -45.88
N LEU A 610 5.29 93.31 -46.40
CA LEU A 610 6.40 92.78 -45.61
C LEU A 610 7.19 93.90 -44.89
N CYS A 611 7.52 94.98 -45.61
CA CYS A 611 8.23 96.13 -45.02
C CYS A 611 7.36 96.87 -44.00
N ASN A 612 6.04 96.87 -44.15
CA ASN A 612 5.13 97.44 -43.16
C ASN A 612 5.21 96.69 -41.83
N THR A 613 5.17 95.35 -41.85
CA THR A 613 5.34 94.53 -40.64
C THR A 613 6.72 94.74 -40.00
N ILE A 614 7.79 94.79 -40.80
CA ILE A 614 9.16 94.99 -40.26
C ILE A 614 9.31 96.36 -39.59
N LEU A 615 8.67 97.41 -40.13
CA LEU A 615 8.80 98.79 -39.63
C LEU A 615 7.74 99.20 -38.59
N GLN A 616 6.66 98.43 -38.39
CA GLN A 616 5.63 98.70 -37.38
C GLN A 616 5.62 97.61 -36.31
N SER A 617 6.25 97.90 -35.16
CA SER A 617 6.39 96.98 -34.02
C SER A 617 5.08 96.46 -33.38
N HIS A 618 3.93 97.00 -33.78
CA HIS A 618 2.60 96.72 -33.25
C HIS A 618 1.60 96.30 -34.34
N CYS A 619 2.10 95.95 -35.53
CA CYS A 619 1.29 95.31 -36.58
C CYS A 619 1.36 93.78 -36.42
N ALA A 620 0.28 93.07 -36.76
CA ALA A 620 0.33 91.61 -36.82
C ALA A 620 1.40 91.15 -37.84
N PRO A 621 2.13 90.04 -37.57
CA PRO A 621 3.13 89.53 -38.51
C PRO A 621 2.53 89.30 -39.91
N TYR A 622 3.27 89.61 -40.97
CA TYR A 622 2.82 89.37 -42.35
C TYR A 622 2.39 87.90 -42.60
N PHE A 623 2.92 86.97 -41.79
CA PHE A 623 2.64 85.53 -41.82
C PHE A 623 1.49 85.07 -40.89
N SER A 624 0.77 85.96 -40.21
CA SER A 624 -0.28 85.57 -39.25
C SER A 624 -1.67 85.35 -39.86
N GLU A 625 -1.90 85.73 -41.12
CA GLU A 625 -3.18 85.53 -41.82
C GLU A 625 -3.18 84.32 -42.76
N ASN A 626 -2.01 83.90 -43.27
CA ASN A 626 -1.84 82.67 -44.05
C ASN A 626 -0.44 82.10 -43.80
N ALA A 627 -0.34 80.78 -43.68
CA ALA A 627 0.94 80.10 -43.55
C ALA A 627 1.80 80.35 -44.80
N PRO A 628 3.13 80.60 -44.66
CA PRO A 628 4.01 80.65 -45.81
C PRO A 628 3.98 79.29 -46.52
N GLN A 629 3.68 79.29 -47.83
CA GLN A 629 3.87 78.09 -48.63
C GLN A 629 5.34 77.69 -48.55
N SER A 630 5.58 76.41 -48.24
CA SER A 630 6.93 75.85 -48.16
C SER A 630 7.74 76.21 -49.41
N PRO A 631 9.04 76.56 -49.28
CA PRO A 631 9.90 76.57 -50.43
C PRO A 631 9.93 75.15 -51.03
N ILE A 632 9.86 75.09 -52.35
CA ILE A 632 10.31 73.92 -53.13
C ILE A 632 11.83 73.88 -53.06
#